data_AF-A0A8J4TA38-F1
#
_entry.id   AF-A0A8J4TA38-F1
#
_cell.length_a   1.000
_cell.length_b   1.000
_cell.length_c   1.000
_cell.angle_alpha   90.00
_cell.angle_beta   90.00
_cell.angle_gamma   90.00
#
_symmetry.space_group_name_H-M   'P 1'
#
loop_
_entity.id
_entity.type
_entity.pdbx_description
1 polymer ?
#
loop_
_entity_poly.entity_id
_entity_poly.type
_entity_poly.pdbx_seq_one_letter_code
_entity_poly.pdbx_strand_id
1 'polypeptide(L)'
;DPPFVIYEPIRQGKQLHGNDQWTGFAIELLKHLSVMNHFDYVIKPVEDRKFGTFDENKGRWNGLIGELIYKKAHLAVASLTITYDRERVIDFTTPFMSLSLSVIIRKSNQDPGLQFTAPLSREVWFCVLIAYLVVSLTLFLLGRVTPHEWYPRHPCSPAVENQFTLLNSFWFTVGSLMQQGRSFCCIVNIKMCRQLHAECILLPIISLPKPFHYLSFSLLHV
;
A
#
# COMPACT_ATOMS: atom_id res chain seq x y z
N ASP A 1 -4.47 -27.05 -18.81
CA ASP A 1 -4.02 -25.66 -18.61
C ASP A 1 -5.24 -24.79 -18.29
N PRO A 2 -5.70 -24.77 -17.02
CA PRO A 2 -6.88 -23.97 -16.64
C PRO A 2 -6.58 -22.47 -16.80
N PRO A 3 -7.55 -21.63 -17.21
CA PRO A 3 -8.95 -21.95 -17.54
C PRO A 3 -9.19 -22.33 -19.01
N PHE A 4 -8.13 -22.48 -19.82
CA PHE A 4 -8.25 -22.69 -21.27
C PHE A 4 -8.65 -24.11 -21.65
N VAL A 5 -8.00 -25.11 -21.07
CA VAL A 5 -8.29 -26.53 -21.27
C VAL A 5 -8.24 -27.25 -19.93
N ILE A 6 -9.35 -27.85 -19.56
CA ILE A 6 -9.62 -28.54 -18.30
C ILE A 6 -10.10 -29.95 -18.64
N TYR A 7 -9.51 -30.94 -17.99
CA TYR A 7 -9.94 -32.33 -18.10
C TYR A 7 -10.87 -32.66 -16.93
N GLU A 8 -12.13 -32.96 -17.23
CA GLU A 8 -13.18 -33.26 -16.28
C GLU A 8 -13.95 -34.51 -16.74
N PRO A 9 -13.47 -35.72 -16.41
CA PRO A 9 -14.08 -36.97 -16.88
C PRO A 9 -15.39 -37.32 -16.17
N ILE A 10 -15.71 -36.65 -15.06
CA ILE A 10 -16.94 -36.84 -14.29
C ILE A 10 -17.53 -35.47 -14.01
N ARG A 11 -18.77 -35.22 -14.47
CA ARG A 11 -19.50 -33.98 -14.19
C ARG A 11 -20.86 -34.33 -13.58
N GLN A 12 -21.16 -33.76 -12.42
CA GLN A 12 -22.42 -34.01 -11.69
C GLN A 12 -22.73 -35.51 -11.49
N GLY A 13 -21.70 -36.31 -11.17
CA GLY A 13 -21.84 -37.76 -10.95
C GLY A 13 -22.02 -38.60 -12.21
N LYS A 14 -22.01 -38.00 -13.42
CA LYS A 14 -22.05 -38.72 -14.70
C LYS A 14 -20.65 -38.85 -15.28
N GLN A 15 -20.29 -40.05 -15.72
CA GLN A 15 -19.04 -40.31 -16.44
C GLN A 15 -19.19 -39.83 -17.89
N LEU A 16 -18.28 -38.94 -18.30
CA LEU A 16 -18.22 -38.38 -19.63
C LEU A 16 -17.21 -39.16 -20.48
N HIS A 17 -17.43 -39.20 -21.79
CA HIS A 17 -16.60 -39.94 -22.74
C HIS A 17 -16.28 -39.10 -23.97
N GLY A 18 -15.09 -39.30 -24.54
CA GLY A 18 -14.66 -38.59 -25.75
C GLY A 18 -14.45 -37.09 -25.50
N ASN A 19 -14.98 -36.26 -26.40
CA ASN A 19 -14.78 -34.81 -26.35
C ASN A 19 -15.44 -34.15 -25.12
N ASP A 20 -16.53 -34.73 -24.59
CA ASP A 20 -17.27 -34.14 -23.46
C ASP A 20 -16.46 -34.10 -22.15
N GLN A 21 -15.39 -34.89 -22.08
CA GLN A 21 -14.44 -34.92 -20.95
C GLN A 21 -13.58 -33.65 -20.86
N TRP A 22 -13.63 -32.78 -21.87
CA TRP A 22 -12.81 -31.59 -21.95
C TRP A 22 -13.68 -30.35 -21.88
N THR A 23 -13.27 -29.38 -21.07
CA THR A 23 -13.91 -28.08 -20.92
C THR A 23 -12.89 -26.96 -20.89
N GLY A 24 -13.36 -25.73 -20.90
CA GLY A 24 -12.52 -24.54 -20.79
C GLY A 24 -12.68 -23.61 -21.99
N PHE A 25 -12.10 -22.43 -21.87
CA PHE A 25 -12.28 -21.35 -22.83
C PHE A 25 -11.91 -21.76 -24.26
N ALA A 26 -10.78 -22.46 -24.45
CA ALA A 26 -10.30 -22.83 -25.78
C ALA A 26 -11.14 -23.98 -26.39
N ILE A 27 -11.71 -24.85 -25.56
CA ILE A 27 -12.57 -25.95 -26.00
C ILE A 27 -13.93 -25.41 -26.48
N GLU A 28 -14.53 -24.47 -25.75
CA GLU A 28 -15.76 -23.80 -26.19
C GLU A 28 -15.53 -23.03 -27.49
N LEU A 29 -14.39 -22.34 -27.62
CA LEU A 29 -14.02 -21.67 -28.87
C LEU A 29 -13.93 -22.66 -30.04
N LEU A 30 -13.27 -23.81 -29.85
CA LEU A 30 -13.18 -24.87 -30.86
C LEU A 30 -14.58 -25.39 -31.27
N LYS A 31 -15.46 -25.60 -30.30
CA LYS A 31 -16.84 -26.03 -30.54
C LYS A 31 -17.63 -25.00 -31.36
N HIS A 32 -17.49 -23.71 -31.08
CA HIS A 32 -18.10 -22.67 -31.91
C HIS A 32 -17.52 -22.63 -33.33
N LEU A 33 -16.19 -22.78 -33.46
CA LEU A 33 -15.53 -22.86 -34.77
C LEU A 33 -15.99 -24.08 -35.58
N SER A 34 -16.19 -25.23 -34.93
CA SER A 34 -16.64 -26.45 -35.60
C SER A 34 -18.06 -26.31 -36.15
N VAL A 35 -18.95 -25.64 -35.41
CA VAL A 35 -20.32 -25.35 -35.85
C VAL A 35 -20.33 -24.36 -37.01
N MET A 36 -19.51 -23.31 -36.96
CA MET A 36 -19.44 -22.29 -38.03
C MET A 36 -18.82 -22.81 -39.32
N ASN A 37 -17.81 -23.69 -39.23
CA ASN A 37 -17.07 -24.19 -40.39
C ASN A 37 -17.44 -25.62 -40.79
N HIS A 38 -18.41 -26.24 -40.10
CA HIS A 38 -18.94 -27.58 -40.39
C HIS A 38 -17.87 -28.68 -40.43
N PHE A 39 -17.01 -28.76 -39.41
CA PHE A 39 -16.05 -29.85 -39.26
C PHE A 39 -16.25 -30.65 -37.98
N ASP A 40 -15.99 -31.95 -38.06
CA ASP A 40 -15.91 -32.83 -36.91
C ASP A 40 -14.49 -32.86 -36.36
N TYR A 41 -14.36 -33.07 -35.05
CA TYR A 41 -13.07 -33.12 -34.37
C TYR A 41 -13.04 -34.16 -33.25
N VAL A 42 -11.85 -34.65 -32.94
CA VAL A 42 -11.59 -35.50 -31.78
C VAL A 42 -10.45 -34.89 -30.99
N ILE A 43 -10.71 -34.61 -29.71
CA ILE A 43 -9.70 -34.05 -28.82
C ILE A 43 -8.77 -35.15 -28.36
N LYS A 44 -7.46 -34.97 -28.60
CA LYS A 44 -6.41 -35.84 -28.10
C LYS A 44 -5.40 -35.01 -27.30
N PRO A 45 -5.06 -35.43 -26.07
CA PRO A 45 -3.99 -34.78 -25.33
C PRO A 45 -2.63 -35.13 -25.97
N VAL A 46 -1.74 -34.15 -26.01
CA VAL A 46 -0.35 -34.34 -26.43
C VAL A 46 0.35 -35.33 -25.51
N GLU A 47 1.10 -36.28 -26.08
CA GLU A 47 1.70 -37.40 -25.33
C GLU A 47 2.66 -36.94 -24.22
N ASP A 48 3.47 -35.92 -24.50
CA ASP A 48 4.52 -35.43 -23.60
C ASP A 48 4.08 -34.26 -22.70
N ARG A 49 2.82 -33.81 -22.81
CA ARG A 49 2.23 -32.67 -22.09
C ARG A 49 3.01 -31.35 -22.25
N LYS A 50 3.76 -31.17 -23.34
CA LYS A 50 4.53 -29.94 -23.62
C LYS A 50 3.89 -29.13 -24.75
N PHE A 51 4.09 -27.82 -24.69
CA PHE A 51 3.67 -26.92 -25.77
C PHE A 51 4.50 -27.09 -27.04
N GLY A 52 5.79 -27.37 -26.88
CA GLY A 52 6.72 -27.52 -27.99
C GLY A 52 7.92 -26.60 -27.86
N THR A 53 9.08 -27.23 -27.74
CA THR A 53 10.41 -26.65 -27.76
C THR A 53 11.27 -27.45 -28.73
N PHE A 54 12.19 -26.75 -29.40
CA PHE A 54 13.20 -27.39 -30.23
C PHE A 54 14.24 -28.05 -29.34
N ASP A 55 14.42 -29.36 -29.49
CA ASP A 55 15.46 -30.13 -28.81
C ASP A 55 16.71 -30.13 -29.69
N GLU A 56 17.70 -29.28 -29.35
CA GLU A 56 18.95 -29.14 -30.12
C GLU A 56 19.73 -30.45 -30.21
N ASN A 57 19.70 -31.28 -29.16
CA ASN A 57 20.43 -32.56 -29.14
C ASN A 57 19.87 -33.57 -30.14
N LYS A 58 18.55 -33.53 -30.34
CA LYS A 58 17.83 -34.46 -31.23
C LYS A 58 17.48 -33.83 -32.57
N GLY A 59 17.75 -32.53 -32.75
CA GLY A 59 17.41 -31.76 -33.94
C GLY A 59 15.91 -31.75 -34.26
N ARG A 60 15.03 -31.83 -33.25
CA ARG A 60 13.61 -32.10 -33.48
C ARG A 60 12.70 -31.33 -32.53
N TRP A 61 11.53 -30.94 -33.02
CA TRP A 61 10.49 -30.33 -32.19
C TRP A 61 9.74 -31.39 -31.37
N ASN A 62 9.39 -31.06 -30.14
CA ASN A 62 8.53 -31.85 -29.26
C ASN A 62 7.16 -31.18 -29.04
N GLY A 63 6.32 -31.71 -28.15
CA GLY A 63 5.06 -31.09 -27.76
C GLY A 63 4.04 -30.96 -28.89
N LEU A 64 3.09 -30.03 -28.68
CA LEU A 64 2.05 -29.70 -29.67
C LEU A 64 2.64 -29.33 -31.03
N ILE A 65 3.75 -28.57 -31.03
CA ILE A 65 4.42 -28.17 -32.27
C ILE A 65 4.98 -29.38 -33.02
N GLY A 66 5.63 -30.29 -32.30
CA GLY A 66 6.10 -31.55 -32.90
C GLY A 66 4.95 -32.36 -33.49
N GLU A 67 3.83 -32.51 -32.78
CA GLU A 67 2.68 -33.24 -33.29
C GLU A 67 2.08 -32.65 -34.58
N LEU A 68 2.10 -31.31 -34.73
CA LEU A 68 1.69 -30.65 -35.97
C LEU A 68 2.70 -30.89 -37.11
N ILE A 69 4.00 -30.71 -36.86
CA ILE A 69 5.05 -30.89 -37.88
C ILE A 69 5.07 -32.34 -38.40
N TYR A 70 4.96 -33.32 -37.51
CA TYR A 70 4.94 -34.74 -37.88
C TYR A 70 3.56 -35.24 -38.32
N LYS A 71 2.59 -34.34 -38.52
CA LYS A 71 1.22 -34.65 -38.99
C LYS A 71 0.49 -35.68 -38.12
N LYS A 72 0.78 -35.70 -36.81
CA LYS A 72 0.03 -36.49 -35.82
C LYS A 72 -1.27 -35.80 -35.44
N ALA A 73 -1.34 -34.48 -35.55
CA ALA A 73 -2.52 -33.65 -35.33
C ALA A 73 -2.73 -32.67 -36.50
N HIS A 74 -3.99 -32.31 -36.75
CA HIS A 74 -4.36 -31.33 -37.79
C HIS A 74 -4.48 -29.90 -37.24
N LEU A 75 -4.85 -29.77 -35.97
CA LEU A 75 -5.07 -28.49 -35.30
C LEU A 75 -4.60 -28.60 -33.84
N ALA A 76 -3.88 -27.60 -33.36
CA ALA A 76 -3.53 -27.46 -31.95
C ALA A 76 -4.37 -26.34 -31.31
N VAL A 77 -5.11 -26.67 -30.27
CA VAL A 77 -5.92 -25.72 -29.50
C VAL A 77 -5.39 -25.63 -28.09
N ALA A 78 -4.67 -24.55 -27.80
CA ALA A 78 -4.07 -24.30 -26.50
C ALA A 78 -3.76 -22.80 -26.30
N SER A 79 -3.43 -22.43 -25.06
CA SER A 79 -2.80 -21.16 -24.65
C SER A 79 -1.35 -21.06 -25.16
N LEU A 80 -1.15 -21.17 -26.47
CA LEU A 80 0.19 -21.20 -27.07
C LEU A 80 0.63 -19.79 -27.47
N THR A 81 1.77 -19.34 -26.92
CA THR A 81 2.39 -18.08 -27.32
C THR A 81 3.02 -18.19 -28.72
N ILE A 82 2.64 -17.26 -29.60
CA ILE A 82 3.24 -17.08 -30.92
C ILE A 82 4.65 -16.51 -30.73
N THR A 83 5.67 -17.24 -31.18
CA THR A 83 7.07 -16.80 -31.17
C THR A 83 7.70 -17.05 -32.53
N TYR A 84 8.75 -16.32 -32.86
CA TYR A 84 9.43 -16.39 -34.16
C TYR A 84 9.84 -17.83 -34.54
N ASP A 85 10.48 -18.57 -33.63
CA ASP A 85 10.94 -19.93 -33.93
C ASP A 85 9.79 -20.91 -34.21
N ARG A 86 8.62 -20.66 -33.61
CA ARG A 86 7.43 -21.49 -33.81
C ARG A 86 6.73 -21.14 -35.11
N GLU A 87 6.61 -19.84 -35.41
CA GLU A 87 5.98 -19.33 -36.64
C GLU A 87 6.75 -19.75 -37.91
N ARG A 88 8.05 -20.01 -37.79
CA ARG A 88 8.86 -20.52 -38.92
C ARG A 88 8.55 -21.95 -39.33
N VAL A 89 7.91 -22.73 -38.45
CA VAL A 89 7.70 -24.18 -38.67
C VAL A 89 6.22 -24.56 -38.72
N ILE A 90 5.34 -23.72 -38.17
CA ILE A 90 3.89 -23.87 -38.22
C ILE A 90 3.22 -22.51 -38.44
N ASP A 91 2.07 -22.54 -39.09
CA ASP A 91 1.26 -21.34 -39.29
C ASP A 91 0.35 -21.09 -38.07
N PHE A 92 0.20 -19.83 -37.70
CA PHE A 92 -0.71 -19.38 -36.65
C PHE A 92 -1.89 -18.60 -37.24
N THR A 93 -3.02 -18.66 -36.56
CA THR A 93 -4.14 -17.75 -36.81
C THR A 93 -3.88 -16.39 -36.16
N THR A 94 -4.74 -15.41 -36.47
CA THR A 94 -4.74 -14.13 -35.74
C THR A 94 -4.96 -14.39 -34.24
N PRO A 95 -4.15 -13.78 -33.35
CA PRO A 95 -4.26 -14.03 -31.92
C PRO A 95 -5.65 -13.62 -31.41
N PHE A 96 -6.32 -14.53 -30.70
CA PHE A 96 -7.65 -14.27 -30.12
C PHE A 96 -7.60 -13.52 -28.78
N MET A 97 -6.41 -13.38 -28.18
CA MET A 97 -6.20 -12.71 -26.91
C MET A 97 -4.84 -12.00 -26.90
N SER A 98 -4.83 -10.73 -26.49
CA SER A 98 -3.59 -9.97 -26.26
C SER A 98 -3.18 -10.09 -24.79
N LEU A 99 -2.05 -10.73 -24.53
CA LEU A 99 -1.46 -10.79 -23.19
C LEU A 99 -0.38 -9.71 -23.07
N SER A 100 -0.35 -9.02 -21.92
CA SER A 100 0.73 -8.10 -21.55
C SER A 100 1.58 -8.75 -20.47
N LEU A 101 2.90 -8.55 -20.53
CA LEU A 101 3.82 -8.99 -19.49
C LEU A 101 3.43 -8.27 -18.18
N SER A 102 3.03 -9.03 -17.17
CA SER A 102 2.73 -8.51 -15.85
C SER A 102 3.59 -9.20 -14.81
N VAL A 103 4.02 -8.44 -13.80
CA VAL A 103 4.78 -8.97 -12.66
C VAL A 103 3.82 -9.14 -11.50
N ILE A 104 3.67 -10.37 -11.03
CA ILE A 104 2.85 -10.69 -9.86
C ILE A 104 3.75 -10.62 -8.63
N ILE A 105 3.45 -9.70 -7.71
CA ILE A 105 4.16 -9.53 -6.44
C ILE A 105 3.22 -9.90 -5.30
N ARG A 106 3.76 -10.58 -4.28
CA ARG A 106 3.01 -10.90 -3.07
C ARG A 106 2.57 -9.61 -2.37
N LYS A 107 1.27 -9.51 -2.06
CA LYS A 107 0.74 -8.42 -1.24
C LYS A 107 1.40 -8.42 0.15
N SER A 108 1.87 -7.26 0.60
CA SER A 108 2.38 -7.09 1.98
C SER A 108 1.22 -7.21 2.98
N ASN A 109 1.43 -7.95 4.07
CA ASN A 109 0.46 -8.14 5.16
C ASN A 109 0.51 -7.00 6.20
N GLN A 110 0.93 -5.79 5.83
CA GLN A 110 1.00 -4.68 6.80
C GLN A 110 -0.40 -4.17 7.14
N ASP A 111 -0.70 -4.15 8.43
CA ASP A 111 -1.96 -3.63 8.96
C ASP A 111 -2.06 -2.11 8.74
N PRO A 112 -3.17 -1.59 8.18
CA PRO A 112 -3.30 -0.18 7.84
C PRO A 112 -3.51 0.75 9.06
N GLY A 113 -3.81 0.20 10.24
CA GLY A 113 -4.38 0.98 11.36
C GLY A 113 -3.47 2.04 11.99
N LEU A 114 -2.15 1.92 11.85
CA LEU A 114 -1.16 2.80 12.49
C LEU A 114 -0.11 3.34 11.52
N GLN A 115 -0.39 3.32 10.21
CA GLN A 115 0.57 3.81 9.22
C GLN A 115 0.89 5.30 9.37
N PHE A 116 0.01 6.06 10.04
CA PHE A 116 0.24 7.48 10.36
C PHE A 116 1.33 7.70 11.42
N THR A 117 1.63 6.72 12.29
CA THR A 117 2.70 6.83 13.29
C THR A 117 4.03 6.29 12.77
N ALA A 118 4.05 5.64 11.60
CA ALA A 118 5.25 5.13 10.95
C ALA A 118 6.41 6.14 10.76
N PRO A 119 6.18 7.44 10.47
CA PRO A 119 7.29 8.38 10.34
C PRO A 119 8.05 8.66 11.65
N LEU A 120 7.50 8.24 12.80
CA LEU A 120 8.10 8.47 14.11
C LEU A 120 8.42 7.15 14.83
N SER A 121 9.70 6.95 15.20
CA SER A 121 10.13 5.80 15.99
C SER A 121 9.45 5.77 17.36
N ARG A 122 9.25 4.57 17.92
CA ARG A 122 8.74 4.36 19.29
C ARG A 122 9.55 5.11 20.33
N GLU A 123 10.86 5.24 20.12
CA GLU A 123 11.77 5.97 21.02
C GLU A 123 11.41 7.46 21.11
N VAL A 124 11.09 8.07 19.96
CA VAL A 124 10.73 9.49 19.93
C VAL A 124 9.37 9.72 20.56
N TRP A 125 8.42 8.79 20.44
CA TRP A 125 7.15 8.85 21.17
C TRP A 125 7.34 8.87 22.70
N PHE A 126 8.24 8.04 23.23
CA PHE A 126 8.58 8.08 24.65
C PHE A 126 9.28 9.38 25.04
N CYS A 127 10.16 9.90 24.20
CA CYS A 127 10.81 11.20 24.41
C CYS A 127 9.78 12.33 24.48
N VAL A 128 8.80 12.37 23.57
CA VAL A 128 7.71 13.36 23.56
C VAL A 128 6.87 13.25 24.84
N LEU A 129 6.53 12.03 25.29
CA LEU A 129 5.77 11.83 26.53
C LEU A 129 6.53 12.34 27.76
N ILE A 130 7.83 12.04 27.87
CA ILE A 130 8.67 12.48 28.99
C ILE A 130 8.82 14.01 28.98
N ALA A 131 9.16 14.58 27.83
CA ALA A 131 9.29 16.04 27.68
C ALA A 131 7.99 16.75 28.05
N TYR A 132 6.85 16.20 27.64
CA TYR A 132 5.52 16.71 27.99
C TYR A 132 5.27 16.74 29.51
N LEU A 133 5.59 15.65 30.23
CA LEU A 133 5.44 15.60 31.69
C LEU A 133 6.38 16.58 32.41
N VAL A 134 7.62 16.70 31.94
CA VAL A 134 8.61 17.65 32.50
C VAL A 134 8.13 19.08 32.34
N VAL A 135 7.69 19.49 31.15
CA VAL A 135 7.19 20.86 30.90
C VAL A 135 5.97 21.16 31.77
N SER A 136 5.00 20.26 31.85
CA SER A 136 3.81 20.43 32.70
C SER A 136 4.17 20.60 34.18
N LEU A 137 5.11 19.79 34.69
CA LEU A 137 5.56 19.89 36.08
C LEU A 137 6.34 21.18 36.35
N THR A 138 7.21 21.59 35.43
CA THR A 138 7.97 22.86 35.57
C THR A 138 7.04 24.06 35.62
N LEU A 139 6.00 24.10 34.77
CA LEU A 139 4.98 25.16 34.81
C LEU A 139 4.18 25.18 36.12
N PHE A 140 3.82 24.00 36.64
CA PHE A 140 3.16 23.89 37.94
C PHE A 140 4.03 24.42 39.09
N LEU A 141 5.32 24.06 39.12
CA LEU A 141 6.25 24.54 40.14
C LEU A 141 6.50 26.04 40.03
N LEU A 142 6.72 26.55 38.81
CA LEU A 142 6.91 27.98 38.55
C LEU A 142 5.69 28.81 38.98
N GLY A 143 4.49 28.33 38.69
CA GLY A 143 3.25 28.96 39.12
C GLY A 143 3.16 29.07 40.65
N ARG A 144 3.64 28.07 41.40
CA ARG A 144 3.60 28.06 42.87
C ARG A 144 4.67 28.92 43.53
N VAL A 145 5.88 28.95 42.97
CA VAL A 145 7.02 29.70 43.52
C VAL A 145 6.91 31.19 43.22
N THR A 146 6.26 31.58 42.11
CA THR A 146 6.13 32.97 41.69
C THR A 146 5.00 33.66 42.45
N PRO A 147 5.27 34.58 43.41
CA PRO A 147 4.23 35.23 44.22
C PRO A 147 3.33 36.15 43.39
N HIS A 148 3.84 36.61 42.25
CA HIS A 148 3.20 37.55 41.35
C HIS A 148 2.01 36.95 40.55
N GLU A 149 1.88 35.63 40.54
CA GLU A 149 0.81 34.87 39.88
C GLU A 149 -0.37 34.56 40.83
N TRP A 150 -0.23 34.90 42.12
CA TRP A 150 -1.32 34.78 43.09
C TRP A 150 -2.12 36.08 43.11
N TYR A 151 -3.28 36.07 42.45
CA TYR A 151 -4.16 37.23 42.40
C TYR A 151 -5.60 36.85 42.74
N PRO A 152 -6.38 37.78 43.31
CA PRO A 152 -7.79 37.54 43.60
C PRO A 152 -8.57 37.48 42.28
N ARG A 153 -9.25 36.36 42.02
CA ARG A 153 -10.09 36.20 40.81
C ARG A 153 -11.25 37.20 40.75
N HIS A 154 -11.72 37.67 41.90
CA HIS A 154 -12.78 38.66 42.01
C HIS A 154 -12.37 39.83 42.91
N PRO A 155 -12.69 41.09 42.53
CA PRO A 155 -12.36 42.29 43.32
C PRO A 155 -12.92 42.26 44.76
N CYS A 156 -13.98 41.48 45.00
CA CYS A 156 -14.73 41.45 46.25
C CYS A 156 -14.42 40.25 47.16
N SER A 157 -13.49 39.34 46.78
CA SER A 157 -13.08 38.20 47.60
C SER A 157 -11.60 38.33 47.98
N PRO A 158 -11.21 38.22 49.28
CA PRO A 158 -9.82 38.30 49.70
C PRO A 158 -9.01 37.01 49.40
N ALA A 159 -9.66 35.96 48.87
CA ALA A 159 -9.00 34.71 48.51
C ALA A 159 -8.14 34.88 47.25
N VAL A 160 -6.83 34.76 47.39
CA VAL A 160 -5.88 34.68 46.27
C VAL A 160 -5.87 33.26 45.73
N GLU A 161 -5.98 33.11 44.41
CA GLU A 161 -6.00 31.80 43.77
C GLU A 161 -4.94 31.72 42.69
N ASN A 162 -4.36 30.52 42.54
CA ASN A 162 -3.36 30.25 41.53
C ASN A 162 -4.01 29.48 40.37
N GLN A 163 -3.90 30.01 39.16
CA GLN A 163 -4.51 29.42 37.98
C GLN A 163 -3.71 28.25 37.40
N PHE A 164 -2.44 28.11 37.75
CA PHE A 164 -1.59 26.97 37.41
C PHE A 164 -1.81 25.81 38.39
N THR A 165 -3.00 25.21 38.31
CA THR A 165 -3.23 23.89 38.89
C THR A 165 -2.57 22.82 38.00
N LEU A 166 -2.33 21.62 38.54
CA LEU A 166 -1.69 20.53 37.79
C LEU A 166 -2.48 20.15 36.52
N LEU A 167 -3.81 20.13 36.62
CA LEU A 167 -4.71 19.87 35.49
C LEU A 167 -4.67 20.99 34.44
N ASN A 168 -4.61 22.25 34.88
CA ASN A 168 -4.51 23.39 33.96
C ASN A 168 -3.14 23.46 33.27
N SER A 169 -2.07 23.09 33.96
CA SER A 169 -0.71 23.03 33.41
C SER A 169 -0.58 21.91 32.36
N PHE A 170 -1.20 20.75 32.64
CA PHE A 170 -1.33 19.65 31.68
C PHE A 170 -2.08 20.10 30.41
N TRP A 171 -3.25 20.71 30.58
CA TRP A 171 -4.08 21.18 29.48
C TRP A 171 -3.41 22.28 28.65
N PHE A 172 -2.70 23.20 29.31
CA PHE A 172 -1.90 24.24 28.65
C PHE A 172 -0.80 23.64 27.77
N THR A 173 -0.09 22.62 28.26
CA THR A 173 1.00 21.96 27.53
C THR A 173 0.48 21.21 26.30
N VAL A 174 -0.73 20.64 26.35
CA VAL A 174 -1.37 20.04 25.16
C VAL A 174 -1.75 21.12 24.14
N GLY A 175 -2.37 22.21 24.61
CA GLY A 175 -2.78 23.33 23.75
C GLY A 175 -1.61 24.03 23.06
N SER A 176 -0.45 24.13 23.71
CA SER A 176 0.77 24.69 23.12
C SER A 176 1.39 23.73 22.08
N LEU A 177 1.44 22.43 22.37
CA LEU A 177 1.95 21.41 21.43
C LEU A 177 1.11 21.34 20.15
N MET A 178 -0.22 21.39 20.27
CA MET A 178 -1.13 21.34 19.13
C MET A 178 -1.28 22.68 18.40
N GLN A 179 -0.54 23.73 18.80
CA GLN A 179 -0.63 25.09 18.26
C GLN A 179 -2.05 25.70 18.37
N GLN A 180 -2.86 25.22 19.32
CA GLN A 180 -4.25 25.64 19.55
C GLN A 180 -4.39 26.65 20.71
N GLY A 181 -3.29 27.25 21.17
CA GLY A 181 -3.17 28.01 22.42
C GLY A 181 -3.87 29.38 22.50
N ARG A 182 -5.10 29.54 22.01
CA ARG A 182 -5.83 30.83 22.04
C ARG A 182 -6.49 31.16 23.38
N SER A 183 -6.79 30.20 24.24
CA SER A 183 -7.64 30.45 25.43
C SER A 183 -6.89 30.76 26.73
N PHE A 184 -5.62 30.34 26.87
CA PHE A 184 -4.84 30.50 28.11
C PHE A 184 -3.68 31.51 27.99
N CYS A 185 -3.32 31.94 26.78
CA CYS A 185 -2.30 32.99 26.57
C CYS A 185 -2.71 34.33 27.20
N CYS A 186 -4.02 34.60 27.28
CA CYS A 186 -4.57 35.79 27.94
C CYS A 186 -4.42 35.78 29.47
N ILE A 187 -3.94 34.68 30.06
CA ILE A 187 -3.97 34.43 31.51
C ILE A 187 -2.56 34.42 32.11
N VAL A 188 -1.53 34.04 31.35
CA VAL A 188 -0.13 34.12 31.78
C VAL A 188 0.36 35.55 31.63
N ASN A 189 0.84 36.16 32.72
CA ASN A 189 1.33 37.53 32.72
C ASN A 189 2.34 37.75 31.56
N ILE A 190 2.09 38.76 30.73
CA ILE A 190 2.77 39.02 29.43
C ILE A 190 4.30 39.01 29.52
N LYS A 191 4.89 39.25 30.70
CA LYS A 191 6.34 39.17 30.92
C LYS A 191 6.90 37.74 30.94
N MET A 192 6.18 36.77 31.48
CA MET A 192 6.63 35.36 31.55
C MET A 192 6.40 34.64 30.22
N CYS A 193 5.30 34.95 29.54
CA CYS A 193 5.04 34.45 28.18
C CYS A 193 6.10 34.95 27.18
N ARG A 194 6.55 36.21 27.30
CA ARG A 194 7.64 36.76 26.44
C ARG A 194 8.99 36.05 26.66
N GLN A 195 9.25 35.51 27.85
CA GLN A 195 10.47 34.75 28.16
C GLN A 195 10.38 33.28 27.69
N LEU A 196 9.24 32.62 27.89
CA LEU A 196 9.02 31.21 27.49
C LEU A 196 8.75 31.04 25.99
N HIS A 197 8.11 32.00 25.33
CA HIS A 197 7.88 31.99 23.88
C HIS A 197 9.21 32.13 23.10
N ALA A 198 10.24 32.73 23.70
CA ALA A 198 11.58 32.77 23.13
C ALA A 198 12.25 31.39 23.14
N GLU A 199 12.12 30.60 24.22
CA GLU A 199 12.81 29.30 24.33
C GLU A 199 12.03 28.11 23.73
N CYS A 200 10.70 28.09 23.82
CA CYS A 200 9.89 26.99 23.27
C CYS A 200 9.77 27.01 21.74
N ILE A 201 9.94 28.18 21.07
CA ILE A 201 9.96 28.27 19.60
C ILE A 201 11.35 27.92 19.04
N LEU A 202 12.42 28.14 19.80
CA LEU A 202 13.79 27.85 19.35
C LEU A 202 14.11 26.34 19.31
N LEU A 203 13.54 25.54 20.22
CA LEU A 203 13.82 24.10 20.29
C LEU A 203 13.36 23.27 19.06
N PRO A 204 12.19 23.50 18.44
CA PRO A 204 11.84 22.80 17.20
C PRO A 204 12.59 23.31 15.96
N ILE A 205 13.21 24.50 16.00
CA ILE A 205 13.99 25.06 14.88
C ILE A 205 15.41 24.48 14.82
N ILE A 206 15.98 24.05 15.95
CA ILE A 206 17.34 23.50 16.03
C ILE A 206 17.39 22.01 15.64
N SER A 207 16.27 21.28 15.72
CA SER A 207 16.19 19.84 15.38
C SER A 207 15.85 19.55 13.92
N LEU A 208 15.68 20.58 13.07
CA LEU A 208 15.50 20.41 11.64
C LEU A 208 16.86 20.49 10.93
N PRO A 209 17.34 19.42 10.27
CA PRO A 209 18.50 19.53 9.40
C PRO A 209 18.12 20.46 8.23
N LYS A 210 18.72 21.65 8.18
CA LYS A 210 18.71 22.52 6.99
C LYS A 210 19.12 21.67 5.77
N PRO A 211 18.44 21.78 4.62
CA PRO A 211 18.63 22.99 3.82
C PRO A 211 17.39 23.38 2.99
N PHE A 212 16.78 24.53 3.25
CA PHE A 212 16.10 25.27 2.18
C PHE A 212 16.27 26.76 2.41
N HIS A 213 17.10 27.34 1.53
CA HIS A 213 17.16 28.76 1.22
C HIS A 213 15.79 29.23 0.74
N TYR A 214 15.52 30.53 0.93
CA TYR A 214 14.37 31.31 0.49
C TYR A 214 13.11 31.21 1.36
N LEU A 215 12.97 32.17 2.29
CA LEU A 215 11.81 33.07 2.28
C LEU A 215 12.10 34.30 3.14
N SER A 216 11.78 35.44 2.54
CA SER A 216 12.14 36.79 2.92
C SER A 216 11.61 37.18 4.30
N PHE A 217 12.48 37.81 5.07
CA PHE A 217 12.09 38.73 6.14
C PHE A 217 11.07 39.75 5.60
N SER A 218 9.93 39.85 6.27
CA SER A 218 9.11 41.07 6.32
C SER A 218 8.49 41.17 7.70
N LEU A 219 9.26 41.74 8.62
CA LEU A 219 8.72 42.53 9.72
C LEU A 219 8.23 43.85 9.11
N LEU A 220 6.97 44.25 9.33
CA LEU A 220 6.65 45.63 9.69
C LEU A 220 5.23 45.73 10.26
N HIS A 221 5.16 46.28 11.47
CA HIS A 221 4.10 47.12 12.06
C HIS A 221 2.78 47.26 11.29
N VAL A 222 1.66 46.89 11.93
CA VAL A 222 0.66 47.82 12.53
C VAL A 222 0.05 47.12 13.75
#